data_AF-A0AA91SZ90-F1
#
_entry.id   AF-A0AA91SZ90-F1
#
_cell.length_a   1.000
_cell.length_b   1.000
_cell.length_c   1.000
_cell.angle_alpha   90.00
_cell.angle_beta   90.00
_cell.angle_gamma   90.00
#
_symmetry.space_group_name_H-M   'P 1'
#
loop_
_entity.id
_entity.type
_entity.pdbx_description
1 polymer ?
#
loop_
_entity_poly.entity_id
_entity_poly.type
_entity_poly.pdbx_seq_one_letter_code
_entity_poly.pdbx_strand_id
1 'polypeptide(L)'
;MTIQWFPGHMAKARREVSEKMKYVDIVFELVDARLPLSSRNPMLDQIIQQKPRIVLLNKADLADPQQTKQWQEYFKKQGHAALAINAQENKGVKGLIPTAKEVLKEKRARDAARGLKPRAIRAMVLGIPNVGKSTLMNRLVGKKIAQTGNKPGVTKGQQWLRHGTELELLDTPGILWPKFEDEEIGKKLALTGAIKDQLLHLDDLAIYGLDFFARYYPGRIQERYHLTEEQEQGLAPEILMAVTAKRGFRDDYARGSELVVFEIRDGRLGRYTLDRCEEMGQEVNE
;
A
#
# COMPACT_ATOMS: atom_id res chain seq x y z
N MET A 1 -9.27 -3.53 -19.03
CA MET A 1 -8.04 -4.38 -19.01
C MET A 1 -8.14 -5.47 -17.94
N THR A 2 -7.95 -6.76 -18.28
CA THR A 2 -7.98 -7.87 -17.29
C THR A 2 -6.56 -8.30 -16.91
N ILE A 3 -6.05 -7.82 -15.79
CA ILE A 3 -4.69 -8.16 -15.32
C ILE A 3 -4.74 -9.51 -14.58
N GLN A 4 -4.32 -10.60 -15.23
CA GLN A 4 -4.23 -11.92 -14.60
C GLN A 4 -2.85 -12.13 -13.97
N TRP A 5 -2.82 -12.32 -12.65
CA TRP A 5 -1.60 -12.63 -11.92
C TRP A 5 -1.41 -14.14 -11.71
N PHE A 6 -0.19 -14.63 -11.93
CA PHE A 6 0.19 -16.04 -11.96
C PHE A 6 -0.38 -16.86 -10.78
N PRO A 7 -1.35 -17.78 -11.02
CA PRO A 7 -2.07 -18.51 -9.98
C PRO A 7 -1.19 -19.37 -9.05
N GLY A 8 -0.14 -19.99 -9.59
CA GLY A 8 0.70 -20.96 -8.87
C GLY A 8 1.52 -20.34 -7.72
N HIS A 9 2.13 -19.18 -7.94
CA HIS A 9 2.90 -18.49 -6.89
C HIS A 9 1.99 -17.97 -5.76
N MET A 10 0.77 -17.55 -6.10
CA MET A 10 -0.20 -17.04 -5.13
C MET A 10 -0.78 -18.16 -4.26
N ALA A 11 -1.08 -19.32 -4.84
CA ALA A 11 -1.53 -20.49 -4.07
C ALA A 11 -0.47 -20.96 -3.07
N LYS A 12 0.80 -20.98 -3.47
CA LYS A 12 1.92 -21.29 -2.58
C LYS A 12 2.04 -20.28 -1.44
N ALA A 13 2.04 -18.98 -1.75
CA ALA A 13 2.17 -17.92 -0.75
C ALA A 13 1.00 -17.92 0.24
N ARG A 14 -0.23 -18.13 -0.25
CA ARG A 14 -1.43 -18.31 0.60
C ARG A 14 -1.24 -19.46 1.59
N ARG A 15 -0.85 -20.64 1.09
CA ARG A 15 -0.62 -21.83 1.92
C ARG A 15 0.44 -21.58 2.98
N GLU A 16 1.57 -20.98 2.61
CA GLU A 16 2.64 -20.65 3.55
C GLU A 16 2.19 -19.69 4.66
N VAL A 17 1.42 -18.66 4.32
CA VAL A 17 0.87 -17.73 5.31
C VAL A 17 -0.13 -18.42 6.24
N SER A 18 -1.06 -19.20 5.68
CA SER A 18 -2.04 -19.95 6.48
C SER A 18 -1.38 -20.94 7.44
N GLU A 19 -0.41 -21.72 6.98
CA GLU A 19 0.32 -22.69 7.83
C GLU A 19 1.08 -22.01 8.97
N LYS A 20 1.58 -20.78 8.75
CA LYS A 20 2.38 -20.05 9.73
C LYS A 20 1.59 -19.12 10.64
N MET A 21 0.33 -18.83 10.31
CA MET A 21 -0.55 -17.96 11.11
C MET A 21 -0.72 -18.44 12.56
N LYS A 22 -0.63 -19.76 12.81
CA LYS A 22 -0.68 -20.32 14.17
C LYS A 22 0.52 -19.94 15.06
N TYR A 23 1.65 -19.56 14.47
CA TYR A 23 2.87 -19.20 15.22
C TYR A 23 2.97 -17.71 15.56
N VAL A 24 2.08 -16.87 15.03
CA VAL A 24 2.07 -15.42 15.28
C VAL A 24 0.96 -15.00 16.25
N ASP A 25 1.25 -13.96 17.01
CA ASP A 25 0.34 -13.32 17.94
C ASP A 25 -0.54 -12.27 17.27
N ILE A 26 0.03 -11.55 16.30
CA ILE A 26 -0.57 -10.39 15.64
C ILE A 26 -0.13 -10.30 14.17
N VAL A 27 -0.96 -9.69 13.34
CA VAL A 27 -0.63 -9.36 11.95
C VAL A 27 -0.44 -7.85 11.79
N PHE A 28 0.61 -7.46 11.06
CA PHE A 28 0.79 -6.10 10.56
C PHE A 28 0.38 -6.09 9.09
N GLU A 29 -0.82 -5.61 8.81
CA GLU A 29 -1.37 -5.49 7.46
C GLU A 29 -0.90 -4.18 6.84
N LEU A 30 0.06 -4.26 5.92
CA LEU A 30 0.67 -3.11 5.28
C LEU A 30 -0.09 -2.74 4.00
N VAL A 31 -0.61 -1.52 3.95
CA VAL A 31 -1.35 -0.93 2.82
C VAL A 31 -0.61 0.33 2.33
N ASP A 32 -0.87 0.76 1.09
CA ASP A 32 -0.34 2.02 0.56
C ASP A 32 -1.29 3.15 0.95
N ALA A 33 -0.79 4.17 1.65
CA ALA A 33 -1.58 5.28 2.19
C ALA A 33 -2.29 6.09 1.08
N ARG A 34 -1.83 6.00 -0.17
CA ARG A 34 -2.47 6.62 -1.33
C ARG A 34 -3.69 5.86 -1.83
N LEU A 35 -3.92 4.64 -1.37
CA LEU A 35 -5.07 3.80 -1.73
C LEU A 35 -5.32 2.75 -0.64
N PRO A 36 -5.70 3.18 0.59
CA PRO A 36 -5.69 2.29 1.75
C PRO A 36 -6.67 1.12 1.66
N LEU A 37 -7.71 1.20 0.83
CA LEU A 37 -8.68 0.13 0.62
C LEU A 37 -8.32 -0.70 -0.61
N SER A 38 -8.08 -0.06 -1.75
CA SER A 38 -7.75 -0.73 -3.02
C SER A 38 -6.44 -1.51 -2.95
N SER A 39 -5.53 -1.16 -2.03
CA SER A 39 -4.30 -1.93 -1.77
C SER A 39 -4.44 -3.04 -0.73
N ARG A 40 -5.63 -3.24 -0.15
CA ARG A 40 -5.92 -4.43 0.67
C ARG A 40 -6.18 -5.61 -0.23
N ASN A 41 -5.78 -6.78 0.24
CA ASN A 41 -6.07 -8.03 -0.43
C ASN A 41 -7.26 -8.69 0.28
N PRO A 42 -8.45 -8.79 -0.35
CA PRO A 42 -9.65 -9.38 0.27
C PRO A 42 -9.44 -10.83 0.73
N MET A 43 -8.52 -11.56 0.09
CA MET A 43 -8.18 -12.93 0.52
C MET A 43 -7.47 -12.97 1.87
N LEU A 44 -6.82 -11.87 2.30
CA LEU A 44 -6.16 -11.81 3.60
C LEU A 44 -7.17 -11.88 4.74
N ASP A 45 -8.38 -11.34 4.58
CA ASP A 45 -9.41 -11.42 5.62
C ASP A 45 -9.78 -12.87 5.94
N GLN A 46 -9.85 -13.73 4.91
CA GLN A 46 -10.09 -15.17 5.07
C GLN A 46 -8.94 -15.90 5.78
N ILE A 47 -7.70 -15.41 5.65
CA ILE A 47 -6.50 -16.04 6.21
C ILE A 47 -6.22 -15.53 7.64
N ILE A 48 -6.41 -14.23 7.88
CA ILE A 48 -6.20 -13.56 9.16
C ILE A 48 -7.30 -13.98 10.14
N GLN A 49 -8.55 -14.14 9.66
CA GLN A 49 -9.72 -14.47 10.48
C GLN A 49 -9.81 -13.53 11.70
N GLN A 50 -9.81 -14.10 12.90
CA GLN A 50 -9.90 -13.39 14.19
C GLN A 50 -8.54 -13.05 14.80
N LYS A 51 -7.43 -13.22 14.07
CA LYS A 51 -6.11 -12.84 14.58
C LYS A 51 -6.07 -11.33 14.79
N PRO A 52 -5.57 -10.83 15.95
CA PRO A 52 -5.38 -9.40 16.14
C PRO A 52 -4.56 -8.81 15.00
N ARG A 53 -4.95 -7.61 14.54
CA ARG A 53 -4.32 -6.96 13.39
C ARG A 53 -4.12 -5.46 13.63
N ILE A 54 -3.05 -4.92 13.06
CA ILE A 54 -2.81 -3.48 12.93
C ILE A 54 -2.68 -3.17 11.45
N VAL A 55 -3.46 -2.20 10.96
CA VAL A 55 -3.35 -1.69 9.60
C VAL A 55 -2.30 -0.59 9.58
N LEU A 56 -1.31 -0.74 8.70
CA LEU A 56 -0.20 0.19 8.55
C LEU A 56 -0.31 0.88 7.19
N LEU A 57 -0.69 2.16 7.20
CA LEU A 57 -0.79 3.00 6.01
C LEU A 57 0.61 3.52 5.68
N ASN A 58 1.36 2.77 4.88
CA ASN A 58 2.73 3.09 4.51
C ASN A 58 2.80 4.07 3.33
N LYS A 59 3.95 4.75 3.17
CA LYS A 59 4.14 5.84 2.20
C LYS A 59 3.25 7.06 2.49
N ALA A 60 2.99 7.31 3.78
CA ALA A 60 2.18 8.46 4.22
C ALA A 60 2.81 9.82 3.84
N ASP A 61 4.08 9.85 3.48
CA ASP A 61 4.80 11.00 2.92
C ASP A 61 4.38 11.36 1.49
N LEU A 62 3.76 10.42 0.75
CA LEU A 62 3.21 10.62 -0.59
C LEU A 62 1.67 10.75 -0.58
N ALA A 63 1.03 10.42 0.53
CA ALA A 63 -0.42 10.39 0.66
C ALA A 63 -0.97 11.72 1.18
N ASP A 64 -2.20 12.03 0.79
CA ASP A 64 -2.92 13.18 1.31
C ASP A 64 -3.12 13.02 2.83
N PRO A 65 -2.65 13.97 3.67
CA PRO A 65 -2.73 13.85 5.12
C PRO A 65 -4.16 13.88 5.65
N GLN A 66 -5.09 14.58 4.99
CA GLN A 66 -6.50 14.63 5.39
C GLN A 66 -7.16 13.28 5.12
N GLN A 67 -6.99 12.73 3.91
CA GLN A 67 -7.50 11.40 3.58
C GLN A 67 -6.87 10.31 4.46
N THR A 68 -5.57 10.39 4.70
CA THR A 68 -4.85 9.43 5.56
C THR A 68 -5.48 9.38 6.96
N LYS A 69 -5.80 10.54 7.55
CA LYS A 69 -6.46 10.61 8.86
C LYS A 69 -7.86 9.98 8.83
N GLN A 70 -8.65 10.29 7.81
CA GLN A 70 -9.99 9.71 7.66
C GLN A 70 -9.93 8.17 7.51
N TRP A 71 -8.97 7.65 6.74
CA TRP A 71 -8.76 6.20 6.61
C TRP A 71 -8.30 5.54 7.91
N GLN A 72 -7.47 6.20 8.72
CA GLN A 72 -7.13 5.70 10.06
C GLN A 72 -8.38 5.59 10.96
N GLU A 73 -9.27 6.59 10.91
CA GLU A 73 -10.54 6.57 11.64
C GLU A 73 -11.49 5.49 11.13
N TYR A 74 -11.56 5.30 9.80
CA TYR A 74 -12.32 4.23 9.17
C TYR A 74 -11.90 2.85 9.70
N PHE A 75 -10.60 2.51 9.65
CA PHE A 75 -10.13 1.22 10.16
C PHE A 75 -10.34 1.07 11.67
N LYS A 76 -10.21 2.16 12.44
CA LYS A 76 -10.52 2.15 13.88
C LYS A 76 -11.98 1.81 14.15
N LYS A 77 -12.93 2.36 13.37
CA LYS A 77 -14.36 2.03 13.45
C LYS A 77 -14.62 0.56 13.08
N GLN A 78 -13.84 -0.01 12.18
CA GLN A 78 -13.87 -1.44 11.83
C GLN A 78 -13.18 -2.34 12.89
N GLY A 79 -12.77 -1.80 14.04
CA GLY A 79 -12.14 -2.56 15.12
C GLY A 79 -10.67 -2.89 14.89
N HIS A 80 -9.98 -2.15 14.01
CA HIS A 80 -8.56 -2.33 13.73
C HIS A 80 -7.75 -1.10 14.16
N ALA A 81 -6.69 -1.30 14.92
CA ALA A 81 -5.73 -0.22 15.15
C ALA A 81 -5.07 0.18 13.81
N ALA A 82 -4.91 1.47 13.56
CA ALA A 82 -4.38 1.98 12.30
C ALA A 82 -3.30 3.05 12.50
N LEU A 83 -2.14 2.86 11.86
CA LEU A 83 -1.00 3.79 11.95
C LEU A 83 -0.55 4.22 10.57
N ALA A 84 -0.43 5.53 10.35
CA ALA A 84 0.26 6.09 9.20
C ALA A 84 1.78 6.06 9.43
N ILE A 85 2.54 5.53 8.47
CA ILE A 85 3.99 5.40 8.56
C ILE A 85 4.68 5.80 7.25
N ASN A 86 5.93 6.22 7.37
CA ASN A 86 6.88 6.19 6.27
C ASN A 86 8.01 5.25 6.69
N ALA A 87 7.96 4.01 6.19
CA ALA A 87 9.00 3.03 6.46
C ALA A 87 10.36 3.49 5.89
N GLN A 88 10.39 4.15 4.74
CA GLN A 88 11.64 4.61 4.13
C GLN A 88 12.38 5.62 5.01
N GLU A 89 11.69 6.54 5.69
CA GLU A 89 12.31 7.53 6.58
C GLU A 89 12.19 7.20 8.07
N ASN A 90 11.68 6.02 8.43
CA ASN A 90 11.44 5.59 9.81
C ASN A 90 10.47 6.50 10.60
N LYS A 91 9.55 7.21 9.93
CA LYS A 91 8.54 8.06 10.58
C LYS A 91 7.30 7.21 10.93
N GLY A 92 6.75 7.40 12.13
CA GLY A 92 5.58 6.65 12.63
C GLY A 92 5.88 5.20 13.08
N VAL A 93 6.97 4.59 12.62
CA VAL A 93 7.32 3.18 12.92
C VAL A 93 7.52 2.93 14.43
N LYS A 94 8.04 3.91 15.18
CA LYS A 94 8.25 3.78 16.65
C LYS A 94 6.96 3.51 17.43
N GLY A 95 5.81 3.95 16.92
CA GLY A 95 4.51 3.72 17.55
C GLY A 95 3.98 2.28 17.40
N LEU A 96 4.59 1.46 16.53
CA LEU A 96 4.09 0.13 16.21
C LEU A 96 4.13 -0.84 17.40
N ILE A 97 5.27 -0.92 18.09
CA ILE A 97 5.44 -1.85 19.22
C ILE A 97 4.53 -1.48 20.40
N PRO A 98 4.46 -0.21 20.85
CA PRO A 98 3.48 0.21 21.85
C PRO A 98 2.04 -0.14 21.46
N THR A 99 1.64 0.12 20.21
CA THR A 99 0.30 -0.20 19.71
C THR A 99 0.04 -1.71 19.72
N ALA A 100 1.02 -2.53 19.31
CA ALA A 100 0.91 -3.98 19.34
C ALA A 100 0.78 -4.54 20.76
N LYS A 101 1.46 -3.94 21.75
CA LYS A 101 1.29 -4.31 23.15
C LYS A 101 -0.13 -4.01 23.65
N GLU A 102 -0.69 -2.86 23.28
CA GLU A 102 -2.07 -2.50 23.67
C GLU A 102 -3.09 -3.44 23.02
N VAL A 103 -2.97 -3.70 21.72
CA VAL A 103 -3.85 -4.64 21.00
C VAL A 103 -3.79 -6.06 21.59
N LEU A 104 -2.63 -6.48 22.09
CA LEU A 104 -2.44 -7.81 22.68
C LEU A 104 -2.66 -7.88 24.19
N LYS A 105 -3.01 -6.77 24.84
CA LYS A 105 -3.08 -6.65 26.30
C LYS A 105 -3.96 -7.72 26.95
N GLU A 106 -5.18 -7.89 26.45
CA GLU A 106 -6.13 -8.89 26.96
C GLU A 106 -5.65 -10.33 26.72
N LYS A 107 -5.07 -10.61 25.55
CA LYS A 107 -4.48 -11.92 25.26
C LYS A 107 -3.34 -12.22 26.23
N ARG A 108 -2.46 -11.25 26.47
CA ARG A 108 -1.30 -11.38 27.37
C ARG A 108 -1.73 -11.59 28.82
N ALA A 109 -2.77 -10.89 29.28
CA ALA A 109 -3.33 -11.10 30.60
C ALA A 109 -3.88 -12.53 30.77
N ARG A 110 -4.63 -13.04 29.77
CA ARG A 110 -5.12 -14.43 29.77
C ARG A 110 -4.00 -15.47 29.75
N ASP A 111 -2.96 -15.25 28.94
CA ASP A 111 -1.80 -16.15 28.89
C ASP A 111 -1.05 -16.17 30.24
N ALA A 112 -0.87 -15.00 30.87
CA ALA A 112 -0.24 -14.89 32.18
C ALA A 112 -1.05 -15.58 33.29
N ALA A 113 -2.39 -15.44 33.27
CA ALA A 113 -3.27 -16.14 34.21
C ALA A 113 -3.19 -17.67 34.07
N ARG A 114 -2.80 -18.17 32.89
CA ARG A 114 -2.54 -19.60 32.62
C ARG A 114 -1.10 -20.02 32.95
N GLY A 115 -0.29 -19.14 33.54
CA GLY A 115 1.10 -19.41 33.93
C GLY A 115 2.12 -19.36 32.80
N LEU A 116 1.78 -18.83 31.62
CA LEU A 116 2.74 -18.69 30.52
C LEU A 116 3.72 -17.56 30.82
N LYS A 117 5.02 -17.83 30.65
CA LYS A 117 6.07 -16.82 30.80
C LYS A 117 5.94 -15.74 29.71
N PRO A 118 6.24 -14.46 30.05
CA PRO A 118 6.35 -13.40 29.05
C PRO A 118 7.37 -13.76 27.96
N ARG A 119 7.03 -13.43 26.72
CA ARG A 119 7.89 -13.61 25.54
C ARG A 119 7.66 -12.47 24.55
N ALA A 120 8.61 -12.26 23.65
CA ALA A 120 8.48 -11.33 22.52
C ALA A 120 7.16 -11.52 21.75
N ILE A 121 6.63 -10.42 21.22
CA ILE A 121 5.49 -10.43 20.29
C ILE A 121 5.95 -11.10 19.01
N ARG A 122 5.26 -12.14 18.58
CA ARG A 122 5.48 -12.73 17.26
C ARG A 122 4.52 -12.09 16.27
N ALA A 123 5.04 -11.40 15.27
CA ALA A 123 4.23 -10.73 14.27
C ALA A 123 4.56 -11.19 12.84
N MET A 124 3.57 -11.10 11.96
CA MET A 124 3.71 -11.34 10.53
C MET A 124 3.38 -10.05 9.78
N VAL A 125 4.19 -9.66 8.80
CA VAL A 125 3.91 -8.50 7.94
C VAL A 125 3.28 -8.99 6.65
N LEU A 126 2.01 -8.64 6.41
CA LEU A 126 1.25 -9.02 5.22
C LEU A 126 0.93 -7.80 4.35
N GLY A 127 0.64 -8.04 3.07
CA GLY A 127 0.25 -6.99 2.12
C GLY A 127 0.70 -7.29 0.69
N ILE A 128 0.20 -6.50 -0.25
CA ILE A 128 0.51 -6.64 -1.69
C ILE A 128 1.98 -6.36 -2.01
N PRO A 129 2.51 -6.80 -3.16
CA PRO A 129 3.83 -6.39 -3.66
C PRO A 129 4.01 -4.87 -3.67
N ASN A 130 5.26 -4.41 -3.54
CA ASN A 130 5.66 -2.99 -3.60
C ASN A 130 5.01 -2.02 -2.57
N VAL A 131 4.21 -2.52 -1.63
CA VAL A 131 3.66 -1.72 -0.51
C VAL A 131 4.71 -1.35 0.54
N GLY A 132 5.91 -1.94 0.49
CA GLY A 132 7.04 -1.59 1.37
C GLY A 132 7.33 -2.56 2.52
N LYS A 133 6.86 -3.82 2.45
CA LYS A 133 7.07 -4.85 3.50
C LYS A 133 8.54 -5.04 3.86
N SER A 134 9.41 -5.28 2.88
CA SER A 134 10.85 -5.48 3.10
C SER A 134 11.51 -4.23 3.71
N THR A 135 11.08 -3.04 3.30
CA THR A 135 11.54 -1.77 3.86
C THR A 135 11.17 -1.65 5.34
N LEU A 136 9.90 -1.92 5.68
CA LEU A 136 9.43 -1.92 7.08
C LEU A 136 10.18 -2.94 7.93
N MET A 137 10.34 -4.18 7.45
CA MET A 137 11.07 -5.21 8.20
C MET A 137 12.53 -4.82 8.43
N ASN A 138 13.24 -4.35 7.41
CA ASN A 138 14.63 -3.91 7.56
C ASN A 138 14.76 -2.74 8.55
N ARG A 139 13.78 -1.85 8.56
CA ARG A 139 13.73 -0.73 9.51
C ARG A 139 13.50 -1.19 10.94
N LEU A 140 12.59 -2.13 11.14
CA LEU A 140 12.35 -2.73 12.44
C LEU A 140 13.59 -3.51 12.93
N VAL A 141 14.26 -4.27 12.08
CA VAL A 141 15.41 -5.08 12.53
C VAL A 141 16.70 -4.26 12.67
N GLY A 142 16.75 -3.05 12.10
CA GLY A 142 17.92 -2.18 12.17
C GLY A 142 19.12 -2.65 11.33
N LYS A 143 18.93 -3.65 10.46
CA LYS A 143 19.92 -4.20 9.52
C LYS A 143 19.25 -4.53 8.18
N LYS A 144 19.97 -4.38 7.07
CA LYS A 144 19.51 -4.82 5.73
C LYS A 144 19.55 -6.36 5.67
N ILE A 145 18.47 -7.02 6.05
CA ILE A 145 18.37 -8.50 6.06
C ILE A 145 17.47 -9.01 4.93
N ALA A 146 16.35 -8.32 4.69
CA ALA A 146 15.48 -8.59 3.56
C ALA A 146 16.01 -7.89 2.30
N GLN A 147 16.11 -8.60 1.17
CA GLN A 147 16.47 -7.99 -0.11
C GLN A 147 15.40 -6.96 -0.49
N THR A 148 15.81 -5.69 -0.59
CA THR A 148 14.98 -4.60 -1.12
C THR A 148 15.25 -4.51 -2.63
N GLY A 149 14.34 -5.01 -3.47
CA GLY A 149 14.41 -4.90 -4.92
C GLY A 149 13.15 -5.45 -5.60
N ASN A 150 12.82 -4.90 -6.78
CA ASN A 150 11.58 -5.15 -7.54
C ASN A 150 11.46 -6.56 -8.20
N LYS A 151 12.11 -7.60 -7.65
CA LYS A 151 12.03 -8.98 -8.18
C LYS A 151 11.13 -9.86 -7.29
N PRO A 152 9.91 -10.23 -7.74
CA PRO A 152 9.08 -11.20 -7.04
C PRO A 152 9.78 -12.57 -6.94
N GLY A 153 9.65 -13.25 -5.81
CA GLY A 153 9.91 -14.70 -5.73
C GLY A 153 11.24 -15.17 -5.15
N VAL A 154 12.06 -14.32 -4.52
CA VAL A 154 13.31 -14.76 -3.87
C VAL A 154 13.35 -14.39 -2.40
N THR A 155 12.77 -15.24 -1.55
CA THR A 155 13.00 -15.23 -0.10
C THR A 155 13.76 -16.51 0.26
N LYS A 156 15.06 -16.40 0.55
CA LYS A 156 15.86 -17.52 1.07
C LYS A 156 15.32 -17.88 2.45
N GLY A 157 14.87 -19.13 2.66
CA GLY A 157 14.42 -19.75 3.92
C GLY A 157 13.94 -18.80 5.03
N GLN A 158 12.63 -18.65 5.22
CA GLN A 158 12.03 -17.70 6.17
C GLN A 158 12.57 -17.88 7.61
N GLN A 159 13.33 -16.89 8.08
CA GLN A 159 13.86 -16.80 9.45
C GLN A 159 13.04 -15.81 10.27
N TRP A 160 12.94 -16.05 11.59
CA TRP A 160 12.43 -15.05 12.53
C TRP A 160 13.44 -13.91 12.67
N LEU A 161 13.02 -12.71 12.32
CA LEU A 161 13.82 -11.51 12.46
C LEU A 161 13.54 -10.86 13.81
N ARG A 162 14.55 -10.66 14.65
CA ARG A 162 14.37 -10.12 16.00
C ARG A 162 14.62 -8.62 16.05
N HIS A 163 13.72 -7.88 16.71
CA HIS A 163 13.95 -6.51 17.15
C HIS A 163 14.01 -6.49 18.68
N GLY A 164 15.23 -6.37 19.22
CA GLY A 164 15.48 -6.45 20.65
C GLY A 164 14.91 -7.74 21.25
N THR A 165 14.29 -7.61 22.42
CA THR A 165 13.60 -8.69 23.15
C THR A 165 12.08 -8.62 23.02
N GLU A 166 11.56 -7.61 22.31
CA GLU A 166 10.13 -7.27 22.34
C GLU A 166 9.36 -7.80 21.13
N LEU A 167 10.03 -8.01 19.99
CA LEU A 167 9.38 -8.36 18.73
C LEU A 167 10.19 -9.38 17.92
N GLU A 168 9.52 -10.42 17.44
CA GLU A 168 10.00 -11.36 16.43
C GLU A 168 9.09 -11.24 15.19
N LEU A 169 9.67 -10.96 14.02
CA LEU A 169 8.96 -10.80 12.75
C LEU A 169 9.18 -12.03 11.88
N LEU A 170 8.09 -12.54 11.32
CA LEU A 170 8.12 -13.57 10.30
C LEU A 170 8.06 -12.92 8.91
N ASP A 171 9.11 -13.15 8.11
CA ASP A 171 9.16 -12.71 6.72
C ASP A 171 8.14 -13.50 5.87
N THR A 172 7.36 -12.79 5.05
CA THR A 172 6.42 -13.40 4.11
C THR A 172 6.47 -12.69 2.75
N PRO A 173 6.37 -13.44 1.64
CA PRO A 173 6.28 -12.83 0.31
C PRO A 173 5.02 -11.99 0.17
N GLY A 174 5.03 -11.02 -0.75
CA GLY A 174 3.80 -10.28 -1.10
C GLY A 174 2.77 -11.20 -1.75
N ILE A 175 1.51 -11.04 -1.34
CA ILE A 175 0.38 -11.82 -1.87
C ILE A 175 -0.57 -10.87 -2.59
N LEU A 176 -0.70 -11.05 -3.90
CA LEU A 176 -1.80 -10.49 -4.70
C LEU A 176 -2.94 -11.51 -4.78
N TRP A 177 -4.11 -11.04 -5.18
CA TRP A 177 -5.25 -11.89 -5.48
C TRP A 177 -5.38 -12.05 -7.02
N PRO A 178 -5.89 -13.19 -7.51
CA PRO A 178 -5.72 -13.62 -8.89
C PRO A 178 -6.55 -12.84 -9.93
N LYS A 179 -7.65 -12.18 -9.54
CA LYS A 179 -8.48 -11.36 -10.44
C LYS A 179 -8.92 -10.10 -9.72
N PHE A 180 -8.70 -8.96 -10.36
CA PHE A 180 -9.40 -7.72 -10.01
C PHE A 180 -10.77 -7.79 -10.70
N GLU A 181 -11.84 -7.83 -9.91
CA GLU A 181 -13.20 -7.77 -10.45
C GLU A 181 -13.55 -6.35 -10.91
N ASP A 182 -12.91 -5.35 -10.28
CA ASP A 182 -13.04 -3.94 -10.58
C ASP A 182 -11.80 -3.42 -11.35
N GLU A 183 -12.06 -2.85 -12.53
CA GLU A 183 -11.05 -2.22 -13.38
C GLU A 183 -10.43 -0.98 -12.74
N GLU A 184 -11.20 -0.22 -11.94
CA GLU A 184 -10.72 0.97 -11.27
C GLU A 184 -9.66 0.65 -10.22
N ILE A 185 -9.87 -0.39 -9.41
CA ILE A 185 -8.85 -0.92 -8.48
C ILE A 185 -7.57 -1.27 -9.25
N GLY A 186 -7.70 -1.90 -10.43
CA GLY A 186 -6.58 -2.19 -11.31
C GLY A 186 -5.79 -0.94 -11.71
N LYS A 187 -6.49 0.13 -12.13
CA LYS A 187 -5.88 1.42 -12.48
C LYS A 187 -5.21 2.09 -11.27
N LYS A 188 -5.82 2.06 -10.09
CA LYS A 188 -5.23 2.61 -8.84
C LYS A 188 -3.94 1.87 -8.44
N LEU A 189 -3.96 0.54 -8.48
CA LEU A 189 -2.80 -0.30 -8.19
C LEU A 189 -1.69 -0.11 -9.23
N ALA A 190 -2.06 0.03 -10.50
CA ALA A 190 -1.14 0.36 -11.57
C ALA A 190 -0.49 1.74 -11.35
N LEU A 191 -1.28 2.77 -11.07
CA LEU A 191 -0.79 4.16 -10.95
C LEU A 191 0.22 4.28 -9.80
N THR A 192 0.01 3.53 -8.71
CA THR A 192 0.90 3.54 -7.54
C THR A 192 2.10 2.59 -7.61
N GLY A 193 2.21 1.80 -8.69
CA GLY A 193 3.34 0.91 -8.96
C GLY A 193 3.26 -0.44 -8.25
N ALA A 194 2.06 -0.87 -7.81
CA ALA A 194 1.86 -2.22 -7.30
C ALA A 194 1.91 -3.29 -8.41
N ILE A 195 1.62 -2.87 -9.66
CA ILE A 195 1.65 -3.69 -10.86
C ILE A 195 2.86 -3.29 -11.72
N LYS A 196 3.45 -4.28 -12.43
CA LYS A 196 4.60 -4.03 -13.31
C LYS A 196 4.16 -3.33 -14.60
N ASP A 197 4.90 -2.30 -14.98
CA ASP A 197 4.62 -1.45 -16.14
C ASP A 197 4.55 -2.20 -17.48
N GLN A 198 5.32 -3.28 -17.63
CA GLN A 198 5.34 -4.12 -18.84
C GLN A 198 3.98 -4.78 -19.17
N LEU A 199 3.03 -4.75 -18.24
CA LEU A 199 1.71 -5.35 -18.39
C LEU A 199 0.61 -4.29 -18.59
N LEU A 200 0.99 -3.02 -18.77
CA LEU A 200 0.09 -1.86 -18.72
C LEU A 200 0.19 -1.02 -19.99
N HIS A 201 -0.95 -0.47 -20.40
CA HIS A 201 -1.02 0.66 -21.33
C HIS A 201 -0.79 1.95 -20.53
N LEU A 202 0.41 2.53 -20.64
CA LEU A 202 0.82 3.67 -19.81
C LEU A 202 0.10 4.97 -20.17
N ASP A 203 -0.35 5.10 -21.41
CA ASP A 203 -1.24 6.15 -21.91
C ASP A 203 -2.58 6.15 -21.18
N ASP A 204 -3.27 5.02 -21.13
CA ASP A 204 -4.52 4.87 -20.36
C ASP A 204 -4.32 5.24 -18.88
N LEU A 205 -3.17 4.85 -18.33
CA LEU A 205 -2.82 5.11 -16.95
C LEU A 205 -2.50 6.59 -16.68
N ALA A 206 -1.79 7.24 -17.61
CA ALA A 206 -1.50 8.66 -17.54
C ALA A 206 -2.78 9.48 -17.65
N ILE A 207 -3.67 9.14 -18.59
CA ILE A 207 -4.99 9.76 -18.75
C ILE A 207 -5.82 9.62 -17.47
N TYR A 208 -5.88 8.41 -16.89
CA TYR A 208 -6.56 8.19 -15.61
C TYR A 208 -5.97 9.07 -14.48
N GLY A 209 -4.63 9.14 -14.40
CA GLY A 209 -3.96 9.97 -13.41
C GLY A 209 -4.25 11.46 -13.59
N LEU A 210 -4.21 11.97 -14.83
CA LEU A 210 -4.49 13.38 -15.12
C LEU A 210 -5.94 13.75 -14.82
N ASP A 211 -6.91 12.92 -15.23
CA ASP A 211 -8.33 13.13 -14.88
C ASP A 211 -8.53 13.16 -13.36
N PHE A 212 -7.90 12.23 -12.63
CA PHE A 212 -7.96 12.19 -11.17
C PHE A 212 -7.39 13.48 -10.53
N PHE A 213 -6.22 13.94 -10.98
CA PHE A 213 -5.62 15.16 -10.42
C PHE A 213 -6.44 16.40 -10.76
N ALA A 214 -6.93 16.54 -12.00
CA ALA A 214 -7.78 17.65 -12.40
C ALA A 214 -9.07 17.71 -11.57
N ARG A 215 -9.65 16.55 -11.22
CA ARG A 215 -10.89 16.45 -10.44
C ARG A 215 -10.69 16.70 -8.94
N TYR A 216 -9.72 16.02 -8.30
CA TYR A 216 -9.61 15.99 -6.84
C TYR A 216 -8.50 16.88 -6.28
N TYR A 217 -7.55 17.28 -7.12
CA TYR A 217 -6.38 18.08 -6.74
C TYR A 217 -6.09 19.18 -7.77
N PRO A 218 -7.09 20.05 -8.09
CA PRO A 218 -6.94 21.06 -9.11
C PRO A 218 -5.78 22.03 -8.80
N GLY A 219 -5.10 22.48 -9.86
CA GLY A 219 -3.97 23.39 -9.82
C GLY A 219 -2.62 22.69 -9.72
N ARG A 220 -2.57 21.39 -9.38
CA ARG A 220 -1.33 20.62 -9.29
C ARG A 220 -0.69 20.38 -10.65
N ILE A 221 -1.51 20.13 -11.67
CA ILE A 221 -1.03 19.91 -13.04
C ILE A 221 -0.51 21.23 -13.60
N GLN A 222 -1.27 22.32 -13.44
CA GLN A 222 -0.85 23.67 -13.77
C GLN A 222 0.48 24.05 -13.12
N GLU A 223 0.62 23.87 -11.81
CA GLU A 223 1.84 24.18 -11.07
C GLU A 223 3.03 23.35 -11.60
N ARG A 224 2.83 22.04 -11.80
CA ARG A 224 3.90 21.12 -12.21
C ARG A 224 4.40 21.36 -13.63
N TYR A 225 3.51 21.65 -14.56
CA TYR A 225 3.78 21.68 -16.01
C TYR A 225 3.67 23.09 -16.63
N HIS A 226 3.37 24.11 -15.83
CA HIS A 226 3.14 25.49 -16.29
C HIS A 226 2.06 25.58 -17.37
N LEU A 227 0.96 24.83 -17.17
CA LEU A 227 -0.25 24.91 -17.99
C LEU A 227 -1.14 26.08 -17.53
N THR A 228 -2.07 26.50 -18.38
CA THR A 228 -3.14 27.42 -17.97
C THR A 228 -4.24 26.65 -17.22
N GLU A 229 -5.09 27.37 -16.49
CA GLU A 229 -6.25 26.79 -15.83
C GLU A 229 -7.20 26.12 -16.84
N GLU A 230 -7.45 26.76 -17.98
CA GLU A 230 -8.24 26.21 -19.09
C GLU A 230 -7.65 24.89 -19.62
N GLN A 231 -6.32 24.79 -19.72
CA GLN A 231 -5.66 23.57 -20.16
C GLN A 231 -5.81 22.43 -19.15
N GLU A 232 -5.82 22.69 -17.84
CA GLU A 232 -6.03 21.67 -16.81
C GLU A 232 -7.51 21.23 -16.72
N GLN A 233 -8.45 22.11 -17.06
CA GLN A 233 -9.88 21.81 -17.10
C GLN A 233 -10.31 21.06 -18.39
N GLY A 234 -9.41 20.91 -19.36
CA GLY A 234 -9.66 20.16 -20.59
C GLY A 234 -9.76 18.64 -20.38
N LEU A 235 -9.98 17.91 -21.47
CA LEU A 235 -10.03 16.45 -21.39
C LEU A 235 -8.63 15.89 -21.08
N ALA A 236 -8.54 14.83 -20.28
CA ALA A 236 -7.25 14.25 -19.89
C ALA A 236 -6.28 13.92 -21.05
N PRO A 237 -6.72 13.47 -22.24
CA PRO A 237 -5.85 13.37 -23.41
C PRO A 237 -5.28 14.72 -23.89
N GLU A 238 -6.07 15.79 -23.84
CA GLU A 238 -5.64 17.15 -24.20
C GLU A 238 -4.65 17.70 -23.16
N ILE A 239 -4.87 17.40 -21.87
CA ILE A 239 -3.90 17.70 -20.81
C ILE A 239 -2.56 17.01 -21.12
N LEU A 240 -2.58 15.72 -21.51
CA LEU A 240 -1.37 14.99 -21.87
C LEU A 240 -0.66 15.63 -23.08
N MET A 241 -1.39 16.04 -24.11
CA MET A 241 -0.84 16.77 -25.27
C MET A 241 -0.21 18.11 -24.85
N ALA A 242 -0.84 18.83 -23.93
CA ALA A 242 -0.28 20.07 -23.39
C ALA A 242 1.01 19.81 -22.60
N VAL A 243 1.07 18.73 -21.82
CA VAL A 243 2.29 18.30 -21.12
C VAL A 243 3.41 17.95 -22.10
N THR A 244 3.14 17.16 -23.16
CA THR A 244 4.19 16.80 -24.15
C THR A 244 4.72 18.03 -24.88
N ALA A 245 3.85 18.98 -25.23
CA ALA A 245 4.23 20.25 -25.84
C ALA A 245 5.15 21.06 -24.92
N LYS A 246 4.78 21.25 -23.64
CA LYS A 246 5.60 21.98 -22.65
C LYS A 246 6.95 21.34 -22.37
N ARG A 247 7.03 20.01 -22.48
CA ARG A 247 8.27 19.24 -22.26
C ARG A 247 9.14 19.13 -23.52
N GLY A 248 8.68 19.65 -24.66
CA GLY A 248 9.41 19.58 -25.93
C GLY A 248 9.40 18.19 -26.56
N PHE A 249 8.46 17.32 -26.17
CA PHE A 249 8.33 15.96 -26.69
C PHE A 249 7.54 15.89 -28.00
N ARG A 250 6.87 16.99 -28.40
CA ARG A 250 6.00 17.03 -29.58
C ARG A 250 4.92 15.93 -29.47
N ASP A 251 4.79 15.08 -30.49
CA ASP A 251 3.80 14.01 -30.56
C ASP A 251 4.27 12.69 -29.91
N ASP A 252 5.36 12.70 -29.13
CA ASP A 252 5.83 11.53 -28.38
C ASP A 252 5.00 11.34 -27.09
N TYR A 253 3.76 10.85 -27.27
CA TYR A 253 2.82 10.58 -26.19
C TYR A 253 3.23 9.42 -25.29
N ALA A 254 3.99 8.45 -25.82
CA ALA A 254 4.52 7.35 -25.02
C ALA A 254 5.47 7.89 -23.95
N ARG A 255 6.43 8.72 -24.35
CA ARG A 255 7.35 9.39 -23.42
C ARG A 255 6.64 10.36 -22.47
N GLY A 256 5.62 11.06 -22.96
CA GLY A 256 4.75 11.89 -22.12
C GLY A 256 4.06 11.10 -21.01
N SER A 257 3.48 9.96 -21.36
CA SER A 257 2.77 9.07 -20.44
C SER A 257 3.71 8.46 -19.40
N GLU A 258 4.87 7.98 -19.83
CA GLU A 258 5.93 7.50 -18.94
C GLU A 258 6.35 8.58 -17.92
N LEU A 259 6.56 9.82 -18.39
CA LEU A 259 6.89 10.94 -17.53
C LEU A 259 5.78 11.19 -16.50
N VAL A 260 4.53 11.36 -16.94
CA VAL A 260 3.41 11.67 -16.05
C VAL A 260 3.25 10.59 -14.97
N VAL A 261 3.23 9.31 -15.36
CA VAL A 261 3.10 8.19 -14.42
C VAL A 261 4.27 8.17 -13.44
N PHE A 262 5.50 8.39 -13.91
CA PHE A 262 6.67 8.47 -13.03
C PHE A 262 6.56 9.62 -12.02
N GLU A 263 6.17 10.81 -12.48
CA GLU A 263 6.09 12.01 -11.64
C GLU A 263 4.96 11.94 -10.60
N ILE A 264 3.84 11.28 -10.95
CA ILE A 264 2.77 10.95 -10.00
C ILE A 264 3.29 9.95 -8.94
N ARG A 265 4.05 8.93 -9.34
CA ARG A 265 4.60 7.94 -8.39
C ARG A 265 5.65 8.53 -7.46
N ASP A 266 6.47 9.44 -7.96
CA ASP A 266 7.54 10.15 -7.26
C ASP A 266 7.00 11.31 -6.38
N GLY A 267 5.70 11.62 -6.46
CA GLY A 267 5.04 12.66 -5.66
C GLY A 267 5.32 14.09 -6.13
N ARG A 268 5.76 14.27 -7.39
CA ARG A 268 6.07 15.60 -7.96
C ARG A 268 4.84 16.45 -8.24
N LEU A 269 3.67 15.84 -8.39
CA LEU A 269 2.38 16.55 -8.42
C LEU A 269 1.84 16.81 -7.00
N GLY A 270 2.64 16.59 -5.96
CA GLY A 270 2.22 16.70 -4.57
C GLY A 270 1.68 15.40 -4.00
N ARG A 271 1.18 15.48 -2.77
CA ARG A 271 0.60 14.34 -2.05
C ARG A 271 -0.84 14.11 -2.46
N TYR A 272 -1.21 12.85 -2.69
CA TYR A 272 -2.55 12.48 -3.16
C TYR A 272 -2.99 11.14 -2.58
N THR A 273 -4.30 10.94 -2.46
CA THR A 273 -4.90 9.65 -2.12
C THR A 273 -6.07 9.35 -3.06
N LEU A 274 -5.95 8.26 -3.81
CA LEU A 274 -6.87 7.75 -4.82
C LEU A 274 -8.16 7.20 -4.24
N ASP A 275 -8.10 6.52 -3.09
CA ASP A 275 -9.32 6.06 -2.41
C ASP A 275 -9.94 7.23 -1.63
N ARG A 276 -11.14 7.65 -2.01
CA ARG A 276 -11.84 8.75 -1.37
C ARG A 276 -12.75 8.22 -0.26
N CYS A 277 -12.49 8.62 0.99
CA CYS A 277 -13.39 8.26 2.09
C CYS A 277 -14.81 8.80 1.88
N GLU A 278 -14.97 9.92 1.15
CA GLU A 278 -16.28 10.51 0.86
C GLU A 278 -17.14 9.62 -0.06
N GLU A 279 -16.51 8.91 -0.99
CA GLU A 279 -17.20 8.03 -1.96
C GLU A 279 -17.71 6.74 -1.28
N MET A 280 -17.01 6.28 -0.24
CA MET A 280 -17.43 5.10 0.54
C MET A 280 -18.70 5.31 1.36
N GLY A 281 -19.06 6.56 1.67
CA GLY A 281 -20.29 6.89 2.39
C GLY A 281 -21.56 6.74 1.56
N GLN A 282 -21.42 6.63 0.24
CA GLN A 282 -22.55 6.49 -0.69
C GLN A 282 -22.92 5.03 -0.94
N GLU A 283 -21.97 4.08 -0.85
CA GLU A 283 -22.23 2.64 -1.08
C GLU A 283 -22.92 1.91 0.09
N VAL A 284 -23.03 2.52 1.28
CA VAL A 284 -23.65 1.87 2.45
C VAL A 284 -25.17 2.17 2.54
N ASN A 285 -25.70 2.99 1.63
CA ASN A 285 -27.12 3.38 1.60
C ASN A 285 -27.89 2.83 0.38
N GLU A 286 -27.31 1.88 -0.37
CA GLU A 286 -28.01 1.06 -1.37
C GLU A 286 -28.09 -0.41 -0.90
#